data_AF-A0A6I7NGK5-F1
#
_entry.id   AF-A0A6I7NGK5-F1
#
_cell.length_a   1.000
_cell.length_b   1.000
_cell.length_c   1.000
_cell.angle_alpha   90.00
_cell.angle_beta   90.00
_cell.angle_gamma   90.00
#
_symmetry.space_group_name_H-M   'P 1'
#
loop_
_entity.id
_entity.type
_entity.pdbx_description
1 polymer ?
#
loop_
_entity_poly.entity_id
_entity_poly.type
_entity_poly.pdbx_seq_one_letter_code
_entity_poly.pdbx_strand_id
1 'polypeptide(L)'
;MTVPETFLTLTLDVSFAIAGKLEGFLREQTKVTDVRYGTDVTFIVELLEDAYPVVAAKVRDMSAGAAHFTIVARMTRFRVMRSATKT
;
A
#
# COMPACT_ATOMS: atom_id res chain seq x y z
N MET A 1 0.94 -21.43 -16.02
CA MET A 1 1.97 -20.37 -16.14
C MET A 1 2.00 -19.61 -14.83
N THR A 2 3.18 -19.40 -14.23
CA THR A 2 3.32 -18.61 -12.98
C THR A 2 3.77 -17.20 -13.33
N VAL A 3 3.08 -16.19 -12.79
CA VAL A 3 3.48 -14.78 -12.93
C VAL A 3 4.12 -14.36 -11.61
N PRO A 4 5.35 -13.82 -11.62
CA PRO A 4 5.93 -13.21 -10.42
C PRO A 4 5.20 -11.90 -10.12
N GLU A 5 4.70 -11.75 -8.90
CA GLU A 5 4.13 -10.52 -8.36
C GLU A 5 5.02 -10.06 -7.20
N THR A 6 5.53 -8.84 -7.26
CA THR A 6 6.31 -8.27 -6.16
C THR A 6 5.43 -7.38 -5.30
N PHE A 7 5.44 -7.64 -4.00
CA PHE A 7 4.72 -6.90 -2.98
C PHE A 7 5.71 -6.05 -2.17
N LEU A 8 5.30 -4.84 -1.86
CA LEU A 8 5.98 -3.93 -0.94
C LEU A 8 5.18 -3.85 0.35
N THR A 9 5.87 -3.93 1.48
CA THR A 9 5.35 -3.48 2.77
C THR A 9 5.91 -2.10 3.06
N LEU A 10 5.04 -1.13 3.31
CA LEU A 10 5.40 0.26 3.57
C LEU A 10 4.89 0.67 4.94
N THR A 11 5.63 1.55 5.61
CA THR A 11 5.05 2.44 6.62
C THR A 11 4.78 3.80 6.01
N LEU A 12 3.69 4.40 6.43
CA LEU A 12 3.23 5.71 5.99
C LEU A 12 2.88 6.54 7.21
N ASP A 13 3.71 7.55 7.46
CA ASP A 13 3.57 8.46 8.60
C ASP A 13 2.89 9.75 8.14
N VAL A 14 1.80 10.09 8.82
CA VAL A 14 0.98 11.27 8.51
C VAL A 14 0.39 11.89 9.78
N SER A 15 0.11 13.18 9.73
CA SER A 15 -0.57 13.85 10.83
C SER A 15 -2.02 13.38 10.99
N PHE A 16 -2.53 13.47 12.22
CA PHE A 16 -3.90 13.05 12.55
C PHE A 16 -4.97 13.77 11.71
N ALA A 17 -4.71 15.02 11.31
CA ALA A 17 -5.62 15.84 10.52
C ALA A 17 -5.95 15.24 9.14
N ILE A 18 -5.03 14.48 8.55
CA ILE A 18 -5.21 13.85 7.24
C ILE A 18 -5.45 12.35 7.32
N ALA A 19 -5.07 11.71 8.43
CA ALA A 19 -5.12 10.26 8.63
C ALA A 19 -6.51 9.67 8.34
N GLY A 20 -7.59 10.29 8.81
CA GLY A 20 -8.95 9.78 8.60
C GLY A 20 -9.38 9.74 7.13
N LYS A 21 -8.99 10.74 6.33
CA LYS A 21 -9.28 10.75 4.88
C LYS A 21 -8.39 9.75 4.13
N LEU A 22 -7.14 9.62 4.57
CA LEU A 22 -6.16 8.73 3.96
C LEU A 22 -6.51 7.26 4.20
N GLU A 23 -7.00 6.92 5.39
CA GLU A 23 -7.32 5.55 5.78
C GLU A 23 -8.33 4.89 4.84
N GLY A 24 -9.40 5.60 4.46
CA GLY A 24 -10.38 5.09 3.51
C GLY A 24 -9.75 4.74 2.16
N PHE A 25 -8.97 5.67 1.59
CA PHE A 25 -8.25 5.45 0.35
C PHE A 25 -7.27 4.27 0.44
N LEU A 26 -6.49 4.18 1.52
CA LEU A 26 -5.51 3.10 1.71
C LEU A 26 -6.18 1.74 1.83
N ARG A 27 -7.32 1.64 2.53
CA ARG A 27 -8.08 0.38 2.66
C ARG A 27 -8.71 -0.07 1.34
N GLU A 28 -9.05 0.87 0.44
CA GLU A 28 -9.58 0.55 -0.89
C GLU A 28 -8.49 0.10 -1.88
N GLN A 29 -7.33 0.75 -1.85
CA GLN A 29 -6.27 0.52 -2.85
C GLN A 29 -5.20 -0.48 -2.41
N THR A 30 -5.06 -0.70 -1.11
CA THR A 30 -3.97 -1.49 -0.53
C THR A 30 -4.49 -2.37 0.60
N LYS A 31 -3.66 -3.33 1.03
CA LYS A 31 -3.95 -4.10 2.22
C LYS A 31 -3.33 -3.41 3.43
N VAL A 32 -4.13 -2.70 4.21
CA VAL A 32 -3.71 -2.15 5.51
C VAL A 32 -3.55 -3.30 6.51
N THR A 33 -2.34 -3.51 6.99
CA THR A 33 -2.00 -4.59 7.94
C THR A 33 -2.08 -4.15 9.38
N ASP A 34 -1.74 -2.89 9.67
CA ASP A 34 -1.74 -2.31 11.00
C ASP A 34 -1.89 -0.79 10.92
N VAL A 35 -2.43 -0.18 11.98
CA VAL A 35 -2.53 1.28 12.13
C VAL A 35 -2.15 1.65 13.56
N ARG A 36 -1.17 2.53 13.72
CA ARG A 36 -0.68 2.97 15.02
C ARG A 36 -0.99 4.44 15.21
N TYR A 37 -1.64 4.75 16.33
CA TYR A 37 -2.00 6.11 16.69
C TYR A 37 -1.08 6.60 17.80
N GLY A 38 -0.28 7.63 17.51
CA GLY A 38 0.57 8.34 18.46
C GLY A 38 0.42 9.85 18.27
N THR A 39 1.54 10.58 18.33
CA THR A 39 1.58 12.00 17.91
C THR A 39 1.24 12.13 16.43
N ASP A 40 1.76 11.22 15.62
CA ASP A 40 1.38 11.01 14.23
C ASP A 40 0.66 9.65 14.09
N VAL A 41 0.03 9.44 12.94
CA VAL A 41 -0.59 8.17 12.57
C VAL A 41 0.31 7.46 11.59
N THR A 42 0.70 6.24 11.94
CA THR A 42 1.50 5.36 11.09
C THR A 42 0.62 4.26 10.54
N PHE A 43 0.46 4.21 9.22
CA PHE A 43 -0.19 3.11 8.52
C PHE A 43 0.86 2.11 8.06
N ILE A 44 0.64 0.82 8.30
CA ILE A 44 1.43 -0.25 7.69
C ILE A 44 0.58 -0.86 6.58
N VAL A 45 1.08 -0.82 5.35
CA VAL A 45 0.33 -1.25 4.16
C VAL A 45 1.15 -2.22 3.31
N GLU A 46 0.49 -3.22 2.75
CA GLU A 46 1.03 -4.13 1.73
C GLU A 46 0.36 -3.82 0.39
N LEU A 47 1.15 -3.64 -0.66
CA LEU A 47 0.67 -3.34 -2.02
C LEU A 47 1.59 -3.91 -3.10
N LEU A 48 1.07 -4.08 -4.31
CA LEU A 48 1.88 -4.49 -5.47
C LEU A 48 2.86 -3.38 -5.84
N GLU A 49 4.11 -3.73 -6.11
CA GLU A 49 5.17 -2.78 -6.49
C GLU A 49 4.76 -1.91 -7.68
N ASP A 50 4.05 -2.48 -8.67
CA ASP A 50 3.56 -1.74 -9.83
C ASP A 50 2.48 -0.69 -9.47
N ALA A 51 1.74 -0.90 -8.38
CA ALA A 51 0.74 0.04 -7.88
C ALA A 51 1.37 1.17 -7.03
N TYR A 52 2.61 0.98 -6.56
CA TYR A 52 3.28 1.94 -5.67
C TYR A 52 3.33 3.37 -6.23
N PRO A 53 3.72 3.63 -7.48
CA PRO A 53 3.81 5.01 -7.99
C PRO A 53 2.47 5.74 -7.96
N VAL A 54 1.38 5.02 -8.27
CA VAL A 54 0.01 5.57 -8.30
C VAL A 54 -0.47 5.87 -6.89
N VAL A 55 -0.33 4.91 -5.97
CA VAL A 55 -0.72 5.07 -4.56
C VAL A 55 0.09 6.18 -3.89
N ALA A 56 1.41 6.20 -4.10
CA ALA A 56 2.30 7.20 -3.53
C ALA A 56 2.00 8.60 -4.05
N ALA A 57 1.75 8.76 -5.36
CA ALA A 57 1.33 10.04 -5.93
C ALA A 57 0.03 10.53 -5.30
N LYS A 58 -0.97 9.65 -5.14
CA LYS A 58 -2.25 10.05 -4.57
C LYS A 58 -2.16 10.39 -3.08
N VAL A 59 -1.39 9.64 -2.31
CA VAL A 59 -1.16 9.95 -0.89
C VAL A 59 -0.38 11.25 -0.73
N ARG A 60 0.60 11.55 -1.58
CA ARG A 60 1.30 12.84 -1.58
C ARG A 60 0.34 13.99 -1.90
N ASP A 61 -0.53 13.84 -2.90
CA ASP A 61 -1.57 14.81 -3.23
C ASP A 61 -2.51 15.07 -2.04
N MET A 62 -3.06 14.00 -1.43
CA MET A 62 -3.98 14.11 -0.29
C MET A 62 -3.33 14.67 0.99
N SER A 63 -2.03 14.50 1.14
CA SER A 63 -1.26 15.01 2.29
C SER A 63 -0.60 16.37 2.02
N ALA A 64 -0.80 16.97 0.84
CA ALA A 64 -0.06 18.15 0.39
C ALA A 64 1.48 17.98 0.51
N GLY A 65 1.96 16.76 0.30
CA GLY A 65 3.37 16.38 0.40
C GLY A 65 3.87 16.07 1.82
N ALA A 66 3.02 16.15 2.86
CA ALA A 66 3.42 15.90 4.24
C ALA A 66 3.56 14.41 4.59
N ALA A 67 3.07 13.50 3.74
CA ALA A 67 3.20 12.07 3.95
C ALA A 67 4.64 11.57 3.75
N HIS A 68 5.14 10.83 4.73
CA HIS A 68 6.44 10.17 4.65
C HIS A 68 6.26 8.67 4.45
N PHE A 69 6.99 8.09 3.50
CA PHE A 69 6.91 6.66 3.16
C PHE A 69 8.24 6.00 3.45
N THR A 70 8.20 4.84 4.10
CA THR A 70 9.37 3.98 4.28
C THR A 70 9.06 2.59 3.77
N ILE A 71 9.90 2.06 2.88
CA ILE A 71 9.80 0.66 2.43
C ILE A 71 10.39 -0.22 3.54
N VAL A 72 9.56 -1.06 4.14
CA VAL A 72 9.94 -1.94 5.25
C VAL A 72 10.39 -3.30 4.74
N ALA A 73 9.71 -3.81 3.70
CA ALA A 73 10.04 -5.09 3.10
C ALA A 73 9.61 -5.15 1.63
N ARG A 74 10.27 -6.03 0.87
CA ARG A 74 9.93 -6.38 -0.51
C ARG A 74 9.91 -7.90 -0.64
N MET A 75 8.80 -8.46 -1.15
CA MET A 75 8.62 -9.90 -1.28
C MET A 75 8.05 -10.25 -2.65
N THR A 76 8.68 -11.18 -3.36
CA THR A 76 8.15 -11.72 -4.63
C THR A 76 7.41 -13.02 -4.38
N ARG A 77 6.17 -13.11 -4.85
CA ARG A 77 5.33 -14.32 -4.81
C ARG A 77 5.01 -14.75 -6.23
N PHE A 78 4.80 -16.04 -6.45
CA PHE A 78 4.43 -16.57 -7.76
C PHE A 78 2.95 -16.92 -7.78
N ARG A 79 2.16 -16.16 -8.56
CA ARG A 79 0.75 -16.46 -8.78
C ARG A 79 0.62 -17.53 -9.85
N VAL A 80 0.05 -18.68 -9.48
CA VAL A 80 -0.25 -19.76 -10.44
C VAL A 80 -1.49 -19.38 -11.24
N MET A 81 -1.35 -19.10 -12.54
CA MET A 81 -2.49 -19.01 -13.44
C MET A 81 -2.94 -20.42 -13.79
N ARG A 82 -4.11 -20.83 -13.26
CA ARG A 82 -4.79 -22.03 -13.72
C ARG A 82 -5.35 -21.72 -15.10
N SER A 83 -4.90 -22.46 -16.11
CA SER A 83 -5.48 -22.39 -17.45
C SER A 83 -6.94 -22.79 -17.33
N ALA A 84 -7.85 -21.87 -17.66
CA ALA A 84 -9.26 -22.21 -17.82
C ALA A 84 -9.38 -23.01 -19.12
N THR A 85 -9.08 -24.31 -19.07
CA THR A 85 -9.37 -25.22 -20.16
C THR A 85 -10.88 -25.43 -20.19
N LYS A 86 -11.59 -24.60 -20.96
CA LYS A 86 -12.98 -24.84 -21.33
C LYS A 86 -12.98 -25.99 -22.34
N THR A 87 -13.37 -27.18 -21.89
CA THR A 87 -13.79 -28.32 -22.74
C THR A 87 -15.08 -27.99 -23.48
#